data_AF-A0A920A1T1-F1
#
_entry.id   AF-A0A920A1T1-F1
#
_cell.length_a   1.000
_cell.length_b   1.000
_cell.length_c   1.000
_cell.angle_alpha   90.00
_cell.angle_beta   90.00
_cell.angle_gamma   90.00
#
_symmetry.space_group_name_H-M   'P 1'
#
loop_
_entity.id
_entity.type
_entity.pdbx_description
1 polymer ?
#
loop_
_entity_poly.entity_id
_entity_poly.type
_entity_poly.pdbx_seq_one_letter_code
_entity_poly.pdbx_strand_id
1 'polypeptide(L)'
;MIKVEDTISRVIICFLTLLFLFYGFMFTGAESATGFLERIGVSSSSIDANHLQMTANLGWIYIVFAIAFVATLLAPIEQSTVFFRMMLVGSFINSIRLIITYMGVDGGANPVPMIASILVFVLMNILYNRSGMRIGVTM
;
A
#
# COMPACT_ATOMS: atom_id res chain seq x y z
N MET A 1 -6.66 22.42 -7.20
CA MET A 1 -5.52 22.22 -6.29
C MET A 1 -6.07 21.60 -5.01
N ILE A 2 -5.78 20.33 -4.72
CA ILE A 2 -6.16 19.79 -3.42
C ILE A 2 -5.19 20.37 -2.41
N LYS A 3 -5.70 21.28 -1.58
CA LYS A 3 -5.05 21.62 -0.33
C LYS A 3 -5.31 20.45 0.60
N VAL A 4 -4.36 20.04 1.44
CA VAL A 4 -4.62 19.09 2.54
C VAL A 4 -5.73 19.60 3.49
N GLU A 5 -6.14 20.86 3.32
CA GLU A 5 -7.32 21.50 3.94
C GLU A 5 -8.67 21.16 3.29
N ASP A 6 -8.69 20.70 2.04
CA ASP A 6 -9.92 20.36 1.33
C ASP A 6 -10.55 19.11 1.96
N THR A 7 -11.82 19.24 2.36
CA THR A 7 -12.59 18.21 3.07
C THR A 7 -12.55 16.88 2.33
N ILE A 8 -12.62 16.90 1.00
CA ILE A 8 -12.61 15.69 0.16
C ILE A 8 -11.31 14.90 0.35
N SER A 9 -10.18 15.59 0.47
CA SER A 9 -8.88 14.93 0.52
C SER A 9 -8.56 14.41 1.91
N ARG A 10 -9.03 15.10 2.94
CA ARG A 10 -9.04 14.57 4.31
C ARG A 10 -9.87 13.29 4.40
N VAL A 11 -11.06 13.28 3.78
CA VAL A 11 -11.92 12.09 3.74
C VAL A 11 -11.23 10.92 3.04
N ILE A 12 -10.57 11.17 1.90
CA ILE A 12 -9.81 10.13 1.17
C ILE A 12 -8.66 9.60 2.04
N ILE A 13 -7.88 10.47 2.68
CA ILE A 13 -6.77 10.05 3.55
C ILE A 13 -7.31 9.23 4.74
N CYS A 14 -8.38 9.67 5.40
CA CYS A 14 -9.01 8.92 6.49
C CYS A 14 -9.52 7.53 6.04
N PHE A 15 -10.16 7.46 4.87
CA PHE A 15 -10.61 6.20 4.29
C PHE A 15 -9.44 5.27 4.00
N LEU A 16 -8.36 5.79 3.41
CA LEU A 16 -7.15 5.01 3.13
C LEU A 16 -6.47 4.54 4.41
N THR A 17 -6.40 5.37 5.46
CA THR A 17 -5.89 4.95 6.76
C THR A 17 -6.65 3.75 7.30
N LEU A 18 -8.00 3.80 7.29
CA LEU A 18 -8.84 2.69 7.76
C LEU A 18 -8.63 1.43 6.91
N LEU A 19 -8.62 1.57 5.58
CA LEU A 19 -8.42 0.45 4.66
C LEU A 19 -7.05 -0.21 4.89
N PHE A 20 -6.00 0.59 5.01
CA PHE A 20 -4.63 0.09 5.20
C PHE A 20 -4.43 -0.51 6.59
N LEU A 21 -5.07 0.00 7.64
CA LEU A 21 -5.07 -0.66 8.95
C LEU A 21 -5.80 -2.00 8.91
N PHE A 22 -6.96 -2.07 8.24
CA PHE A 22 -7.72 -3.30 8.11
C PHE A 22 -6.91 -4.40 7.41
N TYR A 23 -6.37 -4.11 6.21
CA TYR A 23 -5.50 -5.06 5.50
C TYR A 23 -4.18 -5.30 6.22
N GLY A 24 -3.65 -4.29 6.90
CA GLY A 24 -2.45 -4.38 7.73
C GLY A 24 -2.57 -5.45 8.81
N PHE A 25 -3.58 -5.33 9.68
CA PHE A 25 -3.83 -6.28 10.76
C PHE A 25 -4.29 -7.64 10.25
N MET A 26 -5.05 -7.69 9.16
CA MET A 26 -5.46 -8.96 8.55
C MET A 26 -4.26 -9.77 8.05
N PHE A 27 -3.24 -9.11 7.51
CA PHE A 27 -2.08 -9.79 6.92
C PHE A 27 -0.93 -10.05 7.90
N THR A 28 -0.86 -9.37 9.04
CA THR A 28 0.14 -9.69 10.08
C THR A 28 -0.19 -10.95 10.88
N GLY A 29 -1.47 -11.32 10.99
CA GLY A 29 -1.91 -12.56 11.61
C GLY A 29 -1.88 -13.75 10.65
N ALA A 30 -1.26 -14.87 11.05
CA ALA A 30 -1.14 -16.06 10.19
C ALA A 30 -2.51 -16.67 9.85
N GLU A 31 -3.42 -16.80 10.82
CA GLU A 31 -4.75 -17.39 10.59
C GLU A 31 -5.61 -16.54 9.66
N SER A 32 -5.62 -15.21 9.85
CA SER A 32 -6.36 -14.27 9.02
C SER A 32 -5.77 -14.15 7.62
N ALA A 33 -4.44 -14.20 7.49
CA ALA A 33 -3.76 -14.24 6.20
C ALA A 33 -4.10 -15.52 5.43
N THR A 34 -4.04 -16.68 6.07
CA THR A 34 -4.42 -17.97 5.45
C THR A 34 -5.87 -17.95 4.99
N GLY A 35 -6.81 -17.52 5.83
CA GLY A 35 -8.23 -17.46 5.46
C GLY A 35 -8.52 -16.48 4.31
N PHE A 36 -7.73 -15.40 4.18
CA PHE A 36 -7.81 -14.51 3.02
C PHE A 36 -7.28 -15.18 1.75
N LEU A 37 -6.11 -15.82 1.83
CA LEU A 37 -5.48 -16.52 0.70
C LEU A 37 -6.38 -17.64 0.15
N GLU A 38 -7.02 -18.40 1.03
CA GLU A 38 -8.00 -19.42 0.66
C GLU A 38 -9.21 -18.83 -0.07
N ARG A 39 -9.73 -17.69 0.40
CA ARG A 39 -10.86 -17.00 -0.25
C ARG A 39 -10.55 -16.47 -1.64
N ILE A 40 -9.30 -16.08 -1.90
CA ILE A 40 -8.87 -15.64 -3.23
C ILE A 40 -8.45 -16.81 -4.13
N GLY A 41 -8.65 -18.06 -3.68
CA GLY A 41 -8.47 -19.27 -4.48
C GLY A 41 -7.11 -19.96 -4.34
N VAL A 42 -6.30 -19.59 -3.33
CA VAL A 42 -5.04 -20.30 -3.04
C VAL A 42 -5.36 -21.56 -2.24
N SER A 43 -4.90 -22.73 -2.71
CA SER A 43 -5.05 -23.98 -1.97
C SER A 43 -4.31 -23.92 -0.64
N SER A 44 -4.95 -24.32 0.45
CA SER A 44 -4.35 -24.41 1.79
C SER A 44 -3.03 -25.19 1.79
N SER A 45 -2.93 -26.23 0.96
CA SER A 45 -1.73 -27.07 0.82
C SER A 45 -0.54 -26.38 0.16
N SER A 46 -0.77 -25.24 -0.50
CA SER A 46 0.27 -24.43 -1.17
C SER A 46 0.74 -23.23 -0.35
N ILE A 47 0.11 -22.99 0.81
CA ILE A 47 0.48 -21.91 1.73
C ILE A 47 1.59 -22.41 2.65
N ASP A 48 2.83 -22.10 2.28
CA ASP A 48 4.01 -22.42 3.11
C ASP A 48 4.41 -21.24 4.03
N ALA A 49 5.42 -21.46 4.87
CA ALA A 49 5.93 -20.45 5.79
C ALA A 49 6.46 -19.19 5.07
N ASN A 50 7.01 -19.33 3.86
CA ASN A 50 7.49 -18.19 3.07
C ASN A 50 6.33 -17.32 2.58
N HIS A 51 5.24 -17.92 2.10
CA HIS A 51 4.04 -17.19 1.70
C HIS A 51 3.44 -16.41 2.87
N LEU A 52 3.38 -17.02 4.05
CA LEU A 52 2.88 -16.35 5.26
C LEU A 52 3.79 -15.22 5.71
N GLN A 53 5.11 -15.42 5.71
CA GLN A 53 6.07 -14.38 6.06
C GLN A 53 6.02 -13.20 5.07
N MET A 54 5.80 -13.46 3.79
CA MET A 54 5.60 -12.42 2.78
C MET A 54 4.29 -11.65 2.99
N THR A 55 3.22 -12.35 3.29
CA THR A 55 1.92 -11.72 3.59
C THR A 55 2.04 -10.85 4.84
N ALA A 56 2.72 -11.33 5.89
CA ALA A 56 3.03 -10.53 7.08
C ALA A 56 3.84 -9.27 6.75
N ASN A 57 4.85 -9.37 5.88
CA ASN A 57 5.60 -8.20 5.43
C ASN A 57 4.72 -7.18 4.70
N LEU A 58 3.75 -7.63 3.89
CA LEU A 58 2.78 -6.73 3.27
C LEU A 58 1.87 -6.06 4.31
N GLY A 59 1.42 -6.81 5.31
CA GLY A 59 0.66 -6.27 6.44
C GLY A 59 1.41 -5.14 7.14
N TRP A 60 2.69 -5.33 7.43
CA TRP A 60 3.54 -4.29 8.03
C TRP A 60 3.72 -3.07 7.13
N ILE A 61 3.84 -3.24 5.81
CA ILE A 61 3.89 -2.11 4.86
C ILE A 61 2.59 -1.30 4.90
N TYR A 62 1.43 -1.97 4.92
CA TYR A 62 0.15 -1.28 5.04
C TYR A 62 0.03 -0.51 6.35
N ILE A 63 0.51 -1.06 7.46
CA ILE A 63 0.55 -0.36 8.76
C ILE A 63 1.44 0.88 8.68
N VAL A 64 2.63 0.79 8.10
CA VAL A 64 3.54 1.94 7.92
C VAL A 64 2.90 3.04 7.08
N PHE A 65 2.18 2.68 6.01
CA PHE A 65 1.45 3.65 5.21
C PHE A 65 0.27 4.28 5.95
N ALA A 66 -0.46 3.52 6.77
CA ALA A 66 -1.49 4.08 7.63
C ALA A 66 -0.90 5.10 8.62
N ILE A 67 0.26 4.80 9.23
CA ILE A 67 0.97 5.72 10.11
C ILE A 67 1.38 6.99 9.33
N ALA A 68 1.89 6.85 8.11
CA ALA A 68 2.26 7.99 7.27
C ALA A 68 1.06 8.85 6.87
N PHE A 69 -0.11 8.25 6.62
CA PHE A 69 -1.35 8.99 6.40
C PHE A 69 -1.81 9.74 7.65
N VAL A 70 -1.72 9.14 8.83
CA VAL A 70 -2.01 9.84 10.10
C VAL A 70 -1.03 10.99 10.31
N ALA A 71 0.27 10.78 10.09
CA ALA A 71 1.28 11.83 10.18
C ALA A 71 0.98 12.99 9.21
N THR A 72 0.50 12.68 8.00
CA THR A 72 0.07 13.66 7.00
C THR A 72 -1.14 14.49 7.47
N LEU A 73 -2.06 13.91 8.24
CA LEU A 73 -3.20 14.64 8.81
C LEU A 73 -2.81 15.54 9.99
N LEU A 74 -1.71 15.23 10.68
CA LEU A 74 -1.24 15.96 11.86
C LEU A 74 -0.18 17.01 11.54
N ALA A 75 0.58 16.83 10.46
CA ALA A 75 1.69 17.71 10.09
C ALA A 75 1.21 18.93 9.27
N PRO A 76 1.90 20.08 9.37
CA PRO A 76 1.74 21.20 8.44
C PRO A 76 1.95 20.77 6.98
N ILE A 77 1.34 21.49 6.04
CA ILE A 77 1.35 21.10 4.62
C ILE A 77 2.76 21.08 4.02
N GLU A 78 3.66 21.99 4.46
CA GLU A 78 5.03 22.02 3.97
C GLU A 78 5.80 20.76 4.35
N GLN A 79 5.49 20.18 5.53
CA GLN A 79 6.13 18.97 6.06
C GLN A 79 5.47 17.69 5.55
N SER A 80 4.18 17.75 5.21
CA SER A 80 3.37 16.64 4.69
C SER A 80 3.97 16.01 3.42
N THR A 81 4.67 16.81 2.62
CA THR A 81 5.32 16.39 1.36
C THR A 81 6.33 15.26 1.56
N VAL A 82 7.05 15.25 2.68
CA VAL A 82 8.05 14.21 2.97
C VAL A 82 7.38 12.85 3.15
N PHE A 83 6.25 12.80 3.86
CA PHE A 83 5.51 11.56 4.09
C PHE A 83 4.94 11.00 2.79
N PHE A 84 4.37 11.83 1.91
CA PHE A 84 3.91 11.37 0.60
C PHE A 84 5.03 10.83 -0.28
N ARG A 85 6.22 11.45 -0.27
CA ARG A 85 7.38 10.93 -1.03
C ARG A 85 7.84 9.58 -0.49
N MET A 86 7.90 9.43 0.83
CA MET A 86 8.22 8.15 1.46
C MET A 86 7.20 7.06 1.10
N MET A 87 5.91 7.39 1.09
CA MET A 87 4.86 6.45 0.66
C MET A 87 4.99 6.06 -0.82
N LEU A 88 5.32 7.02 -1.70
CA LEU A 88 5.51 6.78 -3.12
C LEU A 88 6.72 5.86 -3.39
N VAL A 89 7.85 6.13 -2.74
CA VAL A 89 9.06 5.30 -2.87
C VAL A 89 8.83 3.91 -2.28
N GLY A 90 8.22 3.82 -1.10
CA GLY A 90 7.90 2.54 -0.47
C GLY A 90 6.96 1.68 -1.30
N SER A 91 5.94 2.29 -1.93
CA SER A 91 4.98 1.55 -2.76
C SER A 91 5.61 1.07 -4.06
N PHE A 92 6.52 1.87 -4.64
CA PHE A 92 7.31 1.45 -5.79
C PHE A 92 8.20 0.24 -5.48
N ILE A 93 9.00 0.30 -4.40
CA ILE A 93 9.87 -0.81 -3.99
C ILE A 93 9.04 -2.07 -3.71
N ASN A 94 7.89 -1.93 -3.03
CA ASN A 94 7.01 -3.05 -2.77
C ASN A 94 6.44 -3.67 -4.06
N SER A 95 6.08 -2.85 -5.05
CA SER A 95 5.60 -3.34 -6.33
C SER A 95 6.65 -4.17 -7.08
N ILE A 96 7.92 -3.72 -7.10
CA ILE A 96 9.03 -4.49 -7.68
C ILE A 96 9.21 -5.82 -6.96
N ARG A 97 9.20 -5.79 -5.62
CA ARG A 97 9.35 -7.00 -4.80
C ARG A 97 8.26 -8.03 -5.11
N LEU A 98 7.00 -7.60 -5.19
CA LEU A 98 5.89 -8.51 -5.50
C LEU A 98 5.92 -9.02 -6.94
N ILE A 99 6.36 -8.21 -7.90
CA ILE A 99 6.60 -8.67 -9.26
C ILE A 99 7.63 -9.80 -9.27
N ILE A 100 8.81 -9.59 -8.65
CA ILE A 100 9.89 -10.58 -8.64
C ILE A 100 9.43 -11.90 -8.01
N THR A 101 8.69 -11.84 -6.91
CA THR A 101 8.30 -13.06 -6.20
C THR A 101 7.16 -13.82 -6.88
N TYR A 102 6.15 -13.10 -7.36
CA TYR A 102 4.95 -13.73 -7.92
C TYR A 102 4.98 -13.94 -9.44
N MET A 103 6.05 -13.51 -10.13
CA MET A 103 6.27 -13.88 -11.53
C MET A 103 6.56 -15.37 -11.73
N GLY A 104 6.98 -16.09 -10.67
CA GLY A 104 7.35 -17.50 -10.74
C GLY A 104 8.61 -17.73 -11.60
N VAL A 105 9.50 -18.62 -11.17
CA VAL A 105 10.70 -18.97 -11.96
C VAL A 105 10.34 -19.88 -13.14
N ASP A 106 9.24 -20.63 -13.02
CA ASP A 106 8.84 -21.71 -13.95
C ASP A 106 7.51 -21.42 -14.70
N GLY A 107 7.12 -20.16 -14.86
CA GLY A 107 5.93 -19.76 -15.64
C GLY A 107 4.59 -19.81 -14.91
N GLY A 108 4.57 -20.22 -13.64
CA GLY A 108 3.42 -20.08 -12.73
C GLY A 108 3.35 -18.68 -12.13
N ALA A 109 2.85 -17.70 -12.88
CA ALA A 109 2.65 -16.35 -12.36
C ALA A 109 1.32 -16.23 -11.60
N ASN A 110 1.33 -15.64 -10.40
CA ASN A 110 0.10 -15.19 -9.74
C ASN A 110 -0.04 -13.67 -9.90
N PRO A 111 -0.83 -13.19 -10.90
CA PRO A 111 -0.86 -11.77 -11.24
C PRO A 111 -1.59 -10.92 -10.20
N VAL A 112 -2.42 -11.50 -9.33
CA VAL A 112 -3.29 -10.76 -8.40
C VAL A 112 -2.50 -9.86 -7.44
N PRO A 113 -1.54 -10.38 -6.63
CA PRO A 113 -0.73 -9.53 -5.75
C PRO A 113 0.13 -8.51 -6.52
N MET A 114 0.58 -8.86 -7.73
CA MET A 114 1.37 -7.96 -8.57
C MET A 114 0.54 -6.76 -9.00
N ILE A 115 -0.64 -6.99 -9.59
CA ILE A 115 -1.56 -5.95 -10.06
C ILE A 115 -2.01 -5.06 -8.90
N ALA A 116 -2.36 -5.66 -7.76
CA ALA A 116 -2.78 -4.92 -6.57
C ALA A 116 -1.68 -3.94 -6.10
N SER A 117 -0.43 -4.36 -6.10
CA SER A 117 0.69 -3.51 -5.70
C SER A 117 0.95 -2.34 -6.65
N ILE A 118 0.82 -2.58 -7.96
CA ILE A 118 0.95 -1.55 -8.99
C ILE A 118 -0.18 -0.53 -8.87
N LEU A 119 -1.41 -0.99 -8.62
CA LEU A 119 -2.55 -0.11 -8.39
C LEU A 119 -2.34 0.78 -7.16
N VAL A 120 -1.80 0.25 -6.06
CA VAL A 120 -1.44 1.05 -4.88
C VAL A 120 -0.40 2.12 -5.25
N PHE A 121 0.65 1.77 -5.99
CA PHE A 121 1.64 2.75 -6.45
C PHE A 121 1.02 3.85 -7.32
N VAL A 122 0.17 3.48 -8.29
CA VAL A 122 -0.54 4.43 -9.15
C VAL A 122 -1.45 5.36 -8.33
N LEU A 123 -2.21 4.81 -7.38
CA LEU A 123 -3.06 5.59 -6.47
C LEU A 123 -2.24 6.57 -5.63
N MET A 124 -1.10 6.14 -5.09
CA MET A 124 -0.18 7.03 -4.37
C MET A 124 0.34 8.15 -5.27
N ASN A 125 0.65 7.86 -6.54
CA ASN A 125 1.09 8.86 -7.50
C ASN A 125 -0.01 9.88 -7.83
N ILE A 126 -1.25 9.42 -7.99
CA ILE A 126 -2.42 10.28 -8.19
C ILE A 126 -2.62 11.17 -6.97
N LEU A 127 -2.56 10.63 -5.76
CA LEU A 127 -2.70 11.41 -4.52
C LEU A 127 -1.60 12.46 -4.40
N TYR A 128 -0.35 12.09 -4.69
CA TYR A 128 0.78 13.01 -4.66
C TYR A 128 0.68 14.13 -5.70
N ASN A 129 0.21 13.82 -6.91
CA ASN A 129 -0.04 14.85 -7.93
C ASN A 129 -1.21 15.76 -7.53
N ARG A 130 -2.29 15.18 -7.00
CA ARG A 130 -3.48 15.92 -6.60
C ARG A 130 -3.19 16.87 -5.44
N SER A 131 -2.37 16.46 -4.47
CA SER A 131 -2.00 17.26 -3.29
C SER A 131 -1.16 18.51 -3.61
N GLY A 132 -0.76 18.71 -4.87
CA GLY A 132 -0.02 19.91 -5.29
C GLY A 132 1.41 19.99 -4.73
N MET A 133 1.94 18.88 -4.22
CA MET A 133 3.25 18.82 -3.53
C MET A 133 4.44 18.55 -4.46
N ARG A 134 4.20 18.50 -5.77
CA ARG A 134 5.20 18.18 -6.78
C ARG A 134 6.04 19.42 -7.09
N ILE A 135 7.33 19.35 -6.80
CA ILE A 135 8.29 20.40 -7.16
C ILE A 135 8.41 20.44 -8.70
N GLY A 136 8.32 21.63 -9.29
CA GLY A 136 8.50 21.83 -10.74
C GLY A 136 7.22 21.86 -11.57
N VAL A 137 6.04 21.79 -10.95
CA VAL A 137 4.77 22.13 -11.63
C VAL A 137 4.55 23.62 -11.42
N THR A 138 4.83 24.42 -12.45
CA THR A 138 4.54 25.85 -12.45
C THR A 138 3.03 26.06 -12.25
N MET A 139 2.66 26.77 -11.19
CA MET A 139 1.32 27.37 -11.06
C MET A 139 1.12 28.44 -12.13
#